data_AF-A0A8K1GXK9-F1
#
_entry.id   AF-A0A8K1GXK9-F1
#
_cell.length_a   1.000
_cell.length_b   1.000
_cell.length_c   1.000
_cell.angle_alpha   90.00
_cell.angle_beta   90.00
_cell.angle_gamma   90.00
#
_symmetry.space_group_name_H-M   'P 1'
#
loop_
_entity.id
_entity.type
_entity.pdbx_description
1 polymer ?
#
loop_
_entity_poly.entity_id
_entity_poly.type
_entity_poly.pdbx_seq_one_letter_code
_entity_poly.pdbx_strand_id
1 'polypeptide(L)'
;MGRKGSPRSPQAEGGSRAASPSSPLWALPEELLLLICSYLDAQALGRLAQVCRRLRFLSSRDVLWRRIARGCLNSGFTQLGTDL
;
A
#
# COMPACT_ATOMS: atom_id res chain seq x y z
N MET A 1 33.91 -48.03 3.69
CA MET A 1 32.82 -47.03 3.64
C MET A 1 32.60 -46.50 5.05
N GLY A 2 33.05 -45.28 5.36
CA GLY A 2 32.86 -44.66 6.67
C GLY A 2 32.70 -43.15 6.50
N ARG A 3 31.45 -42.68 6.43
CA ARG A 3 31.14 -41.25 6.31
C ARG A 3 31.30 -40.61 7.68
N LYS A 4 32.44 -39.93 7.92
CA LYS A 4 32.61 -39.05 9.08
C LYS A 4 31.63 -37.88 8.94
N GLY A 5 30.73 -37.74 9.91
CA GLY A 5 29.78 -36.64 10.01
C GLY A 5 30.51 -35.31 10.22
N SER A 6 30.06 -34.30 9.47
CA SER A 6 30.51 -32.91 9.61
C SER A 6 29.53 -32.19 10.54
N PRO A 7 29.99 -31.54 11.63
CA PRO A 7 29.10 -30.76 12.48
C PRO A 7 28.78 -29.44 11.77
N ARG A 8 27.53 -29.28 11.34
CA ARG A 8 27.00 -27.97 10.92
C ARG A 8 26.86 -27.09 12.15
N SER A 9 27.67 -26.03 12.22
CA SER A 9 27.54 -24.97 13.20
C SER A 9 26.13 -24.34 13.13
N PRO A 10 25.49 -24.04 14.27
CA PRO A 10 24.27 -23.26 14.27
C PRO A 10 24.65 -21.78 14.16
N GLN A 11 24.60 -21.23 12.95
CA GLN A 11 24.68 -19.78 12.76
C GLN A 11 23.29 -19.19 13.08
N ALA A 12 22.99 -19.11 14.36
CA ALA A 12 21.87 -18.35 14.89
C ALA A 12 22.33 -16.90 15.10
N GLU A 13 22.62 -16.20 14.01
CA GLU A 13 22.77 -14.75 14.05
C GLU A 13 21.36 -14.14 14.04
N GLY A 14 20.77 -14.09 15.24
CA GLY A 14 19.66 -13.23 15.58
C GLY A 14 20.11 -11.77 15.54
N GLY A 15 20.40 -11.27 14.34
CA GLY A 15 20.64 -9.86 14.08
C GLY A 15 19.31 -9.13 14.20
N SER A 16 19.04 -8.60 15.39
CA SER A 16 17.94 -7.70 15.70
C SER A 16 17.76 -6.71 14.54
N ARG A 17 16.69 -6.91 13.76
CA ARG A 17 16.35 -6.06 12.63
C ARG A 17 15.91 -4.74 13.22
N ALA A 18 16.90 -3.87 13.47
CA ALA A 18 16.73 -2.54 14.03
C ALA A 18 15.48 -1.96 13.38
N ALA A 19 14.44 -1.76 14.18
CA ALA A 19 13.17 -1.28 13.70
C ALA A 19 13.46 0.05 13.02
N SER A 20 13.51 0.06 11.69
CA SER A 20 13.66 1.28 10.93
C SER A 20 12.62 2.25 11.49
N PRO A 21 12.99 3.50 11.78
CA PRO A 21 12.05 4.44 12.37
C PRO A 21 10.79 4.42 11.50
N SER A 22 9.68 4.04 12.12
CA SER A 22 8.39 4.00 11.45
C SER A 22 8.20 5.36 10.82
N SER A 23 8.12 5.41 9.48
CA SER A 23 7.98 6.65 8.71
C SER A 23 7.04 7.61 9.45
N PRO A 24 7.37 8.92 9.56
CA PRO A 24 6.54 9.88 10.29
C PRO A 24 5.10 9.94 9.76
N LEU A 25 4.88 9.51 8.51
CA LEU A 25 3.57 9.30 7.93
C LEU A 25 2.69 8.38 8.81
N TRP A 26 3.28 7.35 9.41
CA TRP A 26 2.56 6.39 10.24
C TRP A 26 2.22 6.86 11.64
N ALA A 27 2.76 8.02 12.06
CA ALA A 27 2.39 8.68 13.31
C ALA A 27 1.11 9.52 13.16
N LEU A 28 0.63 9.75 11.93
CA LEU A 28 -0.62 10.47 11.69
C LEU A 28 -1.84 9.61 12.03
N PRO A 29 -2.92 10.21 12.56
CA PRO A 29 -4.23 9.57 12.64
C PRO A 29 -4.72 9.07 11.28
N GLU A 30 -5.54 8.01 11.29
CA GLU A 30 -6.06 7.39 10.05
C GLU A 30 -6.83 8.40 9.19
N GLU A 31 -7.56 9.32 9.82
CA GLU A 31 -8.38 10.31 9.15
C GLU A 31 -7.53 11.29 8.33
N LEU A 32 -6.35 11.66 8.83
CA LEU A 32 -5.41 12.52 8.09
C LEU A 32 -4.77 11.77 6.92
N LEU A 33 -4.49 10.48 7.09
CA LEU A 33 -4.00 9.64 5.99
C LEU A 33 -5.06 9.51 4.89
N LEU A 34 -6.33 9.31 5.27
CA LEU A 34 -7.45 9.27 4.32
C LEU A 34 -7.67 10.62 3.66
N LEU A 35 -7.54 11.73 4.40
CA LEU A 35 -7.62 13.08 3.83
C LEU A 35 -6.52 13.29 2.78
N ILE A 36 -5.27 12.94 3.08
CA ILE A 36 -4.16 13.01 2.11
C ILE A 36 -4.50 12.15 0.87
N CYS A 37 -4.96 10.92 1.07
CA CYS A 37 -5.36 10.04 -0.03
C CYS A 37 -6.53 10.62 -0.85
N SER A 38 -7.41 11.42 -0.26
CA SER A 38 -8.56 12.01 -0.94
C SER A 38 -8.21 13.10 -1.97
N TYR A 39 -6.96 13.59 -1.95
CA TYR A 39 -6.42 14.49 -2.97
C TYR A 39 -5.86 13.75 -4.19
N LEU A 40 -5.74 12.42 -4.12
CA LEU A 40 -5.22 11.61 -5.21
C LEU A 40 -6.33 11.19 -6.19
N ASP A 41 -5.97 11.10 -7.47
CA ASP A 41 -6.84 10.49 -8.48
C ASP A 41 -6.84 8.96 -8.39
N ALA A 42 -7.74 8.32 -9.16
CA ALA A 42 -7.90 6.87 -9.16
C ALA A 42 -6.60 6.13 -9.52
N GLN A 43 -5.82 6.66 -10.47
CA GLN A 43 -4.57 6.04 -10.91
C GLN A 43 -3.49 6.13 -9.84
N ALA A 44 -3.35 7.28 -9.18
CA ALA A 44 -2.41 7.50 -8.09
C ALA A 44 -2.76 6.65 -6.87
N LEU A 45 -4.04 6.50 -6.53
CA LEU A 45 -4.49 5.56 -5.49
C LEU A 45 -4.13 4.11 -5.83
N GLY A 46 -4.30 3.72 -7.09
CA GLY A 46 -3.90 2.40 -7.60
C GLY A 46 -2.40 2.15 -7.44
N ARG A 47 -1.55 3.12 -7.82
CA ARG A 47 -0.10 3.04 -7.61
C ARG A 47 0.28 3.00 -6.13
N LEU A 48 -0.38 3.82 -5.30
CA LEU A 48 -0.14 3.87 -3.85
C LEU A 48 -0.43 2.52 -3.19
N ALA A 49 -1.49 1.83 -3.62
CA ALA A 49 -1.88 0.53 -3.09
C ALA A 49 -0.83 -0.57 -3.34
N GLN A 50 0.07 -0.39 -4.31
CA GLN A 50 1.15 -1.35 -4.61
C GLN A 50 2.39 -1.16 -3.73
N VAL A 51 2.50 -0.05 -2.99
CA VAL A 51 3.71 0.27 -2.21
C VAL A 51 3.84 -0.62 -0.98
N CYS A 52 2.77 -0.77 -0.18
CA CYS A 52 2.77 -1.66 0.98
C CYS A 52 1.36 -2.07 1.40
N ARG A 53 1.26 -3.12 2.24
CA ARG A 53 -0.03 -3.65 2.73
C ARG A 53 -0.90 -2.61 3.44
N ARG A 54 -0.29 -1.71 4.21
CA ARG A 54 -1.01 -0.66 4.95
C ARG A 54 -1.59 0.40 4.01
N LEU A 55 -0.83 0.80 2.98
CA LEU A 55 -1.33 1.70 1.94
C LEU A 55 -2.43 1.05 1.10
N ARG A 56 -2.29 -0.24 0.77
CA ARG A 56 -3.38 -0.98 0.12
C ARG A 56 -4.68 -0.93 0.91
N PHE A 57 -4.60 -1.12 2.22
CA PHE A 57 -5.77 -1.05 3.10
C PHE A 57 -6.40 0.34 3.10
N LEU A 58 -5.60 1.40 3.25
CA LEU A 58 -6.08 2.78 3.21
C LEU A 58 -6.71 3.14 1.86
N SER A 59 -6.02 2.82 0.75
CA SER A 59 -6.52 3.06 -0.62
C SER A 59 -7.79 2.29 -0.93
N SER A 60 -8.11 1.19 -0.22
CA SER A 60 -9.33 0.41 -0.45
C SER A 60 -10.58 0.98 0.24
N ARG A 61 -10.47 2.06 1.01
CA ARG A 61 -11.58 2.61 1.79
C ARG A 61 -12.63 3.28 0.90
N ASP A 62 -13.89 2.89 1.05
CA ASP A 62 -15.01 3.36 0.21
C ASP A 62 -15.19 4.88 0.17
N VAL A 63 -14.79 5.57 1.24
CA VAL A 63 -14.81 7.05 1.31
C VAL A 63 -14.02 7.69 0.16
N LEU A 64 -12.90 7.10 -0.25
CA LEU A 64 -12.09 7.59 -1.36
C LEU A 64 -12.80 7.37 -2.70
N TRP A 65 -13.30 6.16 -2.91
CA TRP A 65 -13.92 5.74 -4.18
C TRP A 65 -15.29 6.36 -4.41
N ARG A 66 -16.08 6.63 -3.36
CA ARG A 66 -17.39 7.30 -3.51
C ARG A 66 -17.27 8.67 -4.17
N ARG A 67 -16.21 9.43 -3.85
CA ARG A 67 -15.97 10.74 -4.48
C ARG A 67 -15.62 10.59 -5.96
N ILE A 68 -14.75 9.63 -6.29
CA ILE A 68 -14.34 9.31 -7.66
C ILE A 68 -15.54 8.85 -8.48
N ALA A 69 -16.31 7.89 -7.97
CA ALA A 69 -17.49 7.36 -8.64
C ALA A 69 -18.54 8.44 -8.90
N ARG A 70 -18.78 9.37 -7.95
CA ARG A 70 -19.63 10.55 -8.18
C ARG A 70 -19.11 11.42 -9.30
N GLY A 71 -17.79 11.64 -9.37
CA GLY A 71 -17.16 12.34 -10.49
C GLY A 71 -17.43 11.67 -11.83
N CYS A 72 -17.26 10.34 -11.91
CA CYS A 72 -17.49 9.55 -13.12
C CYS A 72 -18.97 9.55 -13.56
N LEU A 73 -19.90 9.50 -12.62
CA LEU A 73 -21.33 9.59 -12.93
C LEU A 73 -21.72 10.99 -13.44
N ASN A 74 -21.11 12.02 -12.87
CA ASN A 74 -21.41 13.42 -13.21
C ASN A 74 -20.68 13.90 -14.48
N SER A 75 -19.62 13.24 -14.91
CA SER A 75 -18.94 13.57 -16.17
C SER A 75 -19.71 13.14 -17.42
N GLY A 76 -20.73 12.29 -17.26
CA GLY A 76 -21.36 11.58 -18.36
C GLY A 76 -20.39 10.60 -19.03
N PHE A 77 -20.90 9.53 -19.65
CA PHE A 77 -20.12 8.86 -20.69
C PHE A 77 -19.92 9.89 -21.79
N THR A 78 -18.69 10.38 -21.97
CA THR A 78 -18.43 11.26 -23.11
C THR A 78 -18.73 10.43 -24.36
N GLN A 79 -19.54 10.98 -25.27
CA GLN A 79 -20.02 10.29 -26.47
C GLN A 79 -18.90 9.85 -27.43
N LEU A 80 -17.64 10.10 -27.07
CA LEU A 80 -16.41 9.74 -27.79
C LEU A 80 -15.90 8.33 -27.48
N GLY A 81 -16.39 7.64 -26.45
CA GLY A 81 -16.00 6.23 -26.18
C GLY A 81 -14.49 6.03 -25.99
N THR A 82 -13.78 7.06 -25.51
CA THR A 82 -12.33 7.04 -25.24
C THR A 82 -11.98 6.54 -23.85
N ASP A 83 -12.98 6.09 -23.08
CA ASP A 83 -12.82 5.56 -21.73
C ASP A 83 -12.65 4.02 -21.77
N LEU A 84 -11.55 3.55 -22.39
CA LEU A 84 -10.93 2.22 -22.22
C LEU A 84 -9.41 2.33 -22.33
#